data_AF-A0A2M6GDX8-F1
#
_entry.id   AF-A0A2M6GDX8-F1
#
_cell.length_a   1.000
_cell.length_b   1.000
_cell.length_c   1.000
_cell.angle_alpha   90.00
_cell.angle_beta   90.00
_cell.angle_gamma   90.00
#
_symmetry.space_group_name_H-M   'P 1'
#
loop_
_entity.id
_entity.type
_entity.pdbx_description
1 polymer ?
#
loop_
_entity_poly.entity_id
_entity_poly.type
_entity_poly.pdbx_seq_one_letter_code
_entity_poly.pdbx_strand_id
1 'polypeptide(L)'
;YSIESFLVSRRLMYWQVYLHKTVISAENMLIRLIERARELVQAGVTVETNAALHYFLQNNISIDDFHQDDKILERFTSLDDYDIWNGIKTWCRHPDRILSFLADAMLQRKLFKVIISAKPPEMEFLLGISELVQNYFNIPEEEVKYLMITGKISNNAYEASGAAIDVLTKSGHIIDVAEASDLPNIRALSNKVEKYYVCYPKEITV
;
A
#
# COMPACT_ATOMS: atom_id res chain seq x y z
N TYR A 1 -17.11 -24.40 -15.74
CA TYR A 1 -15.83 -24.92 -15.25
C TYR A 1 -14.66 -23.95 -15.48
N SER A 2 -14.25 -23.60 -16.72
CA SER A 2 -13.09 -22.71 -16.93
C SER A 2 -13.23 -21.32 -16.29
N ILE A 3 -14.43 -20.73 -16.35
CA ILE A 3 -14.72 -19.42 -15.71
C ILE A 3 -14.65 -19.52 -14.18
N GLU A 4 -15.10 -20.63 -13.60
CA GLU A 4 -15.00 -20.88 -12.17
C GLU A 4 -13.54 -20.98 -11.73
N SER A 5 -12.74 -21.77 -12.45
CA SER A 5 -11.30 -21.87 -12.20
C SER A 5 -10.62 -20.50 -12.29
N PHE A 6 -11.00 -19.66 -13.26
CA PHE A 6 -10.50 -18.29 -13.37
C PHE A 6 -10.84 -17.45 -12.13
N LEU A 7 -12.09 -17.48 -11.64
CA LEU A 7 -12.51 -16.71 -10.45
C LEU A 7 -11.79 -17.17 -9.18
N VAL A 8 -11.62 -18.49 -9.02
CA VAL A 8 -10.84 -19.07 -7.90
C VAL A 8 -9.37 -18.64 -7.99
N SER A 9 -8.75 -18.76 -9.15
CA SER A 9 -7.36 -18.33 -9.37
C SER A 9 -7.16 -16.84 -9.12
N ARG A 10 -8.09 -15.99 -9.58
CA ARG A 10 -8.09 -14.55 -9.29
C ARG A 10 -8.11 -14.31 -7.79
N ARG A 11 -9.02 -14.94 -7.04
CA ARG A 11 -9.07 -14.82 -5.57
C ARG A 11 -7.75 -15.22 -4.91
N LEU A 12 -7.14 -16.31 -5.35
CA LEU A 12 -5.87 -16.79 -4.82
C LEU A 12 -4.76 -15.77 -5.08
N MET A 13 -4.64 -15.23 -6.29
CA MET A 13 -3.66 -14.21 -6.63
C MET A 13 -3.76 -12.96 -5.74
N TYR A 14 -4.98 -12.49 -5.46
CA TYR A 14 -5.18 -11.37 -4.53
C TYR A 14 -4.66 -11.67 -3.14
N TRP A 15 -4.95 -12.82 -2.56
CA TRP A 15 -4.54 -13.10 -1.19
C TRP A 15 -3.08 -13.56 -1.04
N GLN A 16 -2.57 -14.29 -2.02
CA GLN A 16 -1.24 -14.89 -1.96
C GLN A 16 -0.15 -13.96 -2.50
N VAL A 17 -0.50 -13.04 -3.42
CA VAL A 17 0.46 -12.15 -4.08
C VAL A 17 0.16 -10.70 -3.76
N TYR A 18 -0.97 -10.16 -4.23
CA TYR A 18 -1.23 -8.70 -4.16
C TYR A 18 -1.40 -8.19 -2.73
N LEU A 19 -2.12 -8.92 -1.88
CA LEU A 19 -2.37 -8.60 -0.47
C LEU A 19 -1.49 -9.43 0.46
N HIS A 20 -0.36 -9.93 -0.03
CA HIS A 20 0.59 -10.63 0.81
C HIS A 20 1.16 -9.68 1.87
N LYS A 21 1.24 -10.12 3.13
CA LYS A 21 1.66 -9.28 4.27
C LYS A 21 2.98 -8.53 4.05
N THR A 22 3.93 -9.16 3.34
CA THR A 22 5.24 -8.56 3.04
C THR A 22 5.14 -7.46 1.98
N VAL A 23 4.22 -7.59 1.01
CA VAL A 23 3.95 -6.56 0.01
C VAL A 23 3.32 -5.34 0.69
N ILE A 24 2.31 -5.59 1.53
CA ILE A 24 1.66 -4.54 2.35
C ILE A 24 2.70 -3.80 3.20
N SER A 25 3.62 -4.53 3.85
CA SER A 25 4.71 -3.94 4.63
C SER A 25 5.56 -2.99 3.80
N ALA A 26 6.09 -3.47 2.66
CA ALA A 26 6.98 -2.70 1.80
C ALA A 26 6.29 -1.48 1.17
N GLU A 27 5.04 -1.64 0.71
CA GLU A 27 4.22 -0.57 0.15
C GLU A 27 3.99 0.55 1.18
N ASN A 28 3.55 0.19 2.39
CA ASN A 28 3.29 1.18 3.44
C ASN A 28 4.58 1.88 3.89
N MET A 29 5.70 1.16 3.98
CA MET A 29 7.01 1.76 4.27
C MET A 29 7.43 2.75 3.18
N LEU A 30 7.25 2.41 1.90
CA LEU A 30 7.58 3.30 0.79
C LEU A 30 6.71 4.56 0.81
N ILE A 31 5.40 4.42 1.05
CA ILE A 31 4.48 5.57 1.19
C ILE A 31 4.97 6.51 2.31
N ARG A 32 5.26 5.97 3.51
CA ARG A 32 5.76 6.76 4.64
C ARG A 32 7.10 7.43 4.36
N LEU A 33 7.98 6.75 3.64
CA LEU A 33 9.27 7.27 3.23
C LEU A 33 9.11 8.49 2.29
N ILE A 34 8.24 8.37 1.28
CA ILE A 34 7.96 9.47 0.34
C ILE A 34 7.22 10.63 1.02
N GLU A 35 6.26 10.34 1.90
CA GLU A 35 5.56 11.35 2.70
C GLU A 35 6.53 12.13 3.61
N ARG A 36 7.45 11.45 4.30
CA ARG A 36 8.45 12.12 5.14
C ARG A 36 9.41 12.96 4.30
N ALA A 37 9.87 12.43 3.17
CA ALA A 37 10.71 13.19 2.23
C ALA A 37 10.00 14.46 1.76
N ARG A 38 8.70 14.36 1.43
CA ARG A 38 7.86 15.49 1.04
C ARG A 38 7.71 16.52 2.16
N GLU A 39 7.36 16.09 3.38
CA GLU A 39 7.24 16.99 4.54
C GLU A 39 8.54 17.76 4.80
N LEU A 40 9.70 17.08 4.72
CA LEU A 40 11.01 17.70 4.90
C LEU A 40 11.32 18.72 3.81
N VAL A 41 11.10 18.39 2.53
CA VAL A 41 11.31 19.32 1.40
C VAL A 41 10.42 20.55 1.56
N GLN A 42 9.14 20.37 1.91
CA GLN A 42 8.20 21.46 2.10
C GLN A 42 8.52 22.32 3.33
N ALA A 43 9.16 21.74 4.35
CA ALA A 43 9.70 22.46 5.50
C ALA A 43 11.04 23.19 5.21
N GLY A 44 11.57 23.11 3.99
CA GLY A 44 12.84 23.72 3.59
C GLY A 44 14.09 22.92 3.99
N VAL A 45 13.92 21.69 4.47
CA VAL A 45 15.04 20.78 4.72
C VAL A 45 15.53 20.21 3.40
N THR A 46 16.85 20.16 3.22
CA THR A 46 17.46 19.65 1.99
C THR A 46 17.38 18.13 1.94
N VAL A 47 16.53 17.62 1.05
CA VAL A 47 16.43 16.19 0.72
C VAL A 47 16.94 15.98 -0.70
N GLU A 48 18.13 15.40 -0.83
CA GLU A 48 18.80 15.20 -2.11
C GLU A 48 18.04 14.21 -3.00
N THR A 49 17.68 14.61 -4.21
CA THR A 49 17.07 13.76 -5.22
C THR A 49 17.20 14.40 -6.62
N ASN A 50 16.80 13.71 -7.68
CA ASN A 50 16.79 14.27 -9.03
C ASN A 50 15.74 15.40 -9.15
N ALA A 51 15.87 16.22 -10.19
CA ALA A 51 15.01 17.38 -10.40
C ALA A 51 13.52 17.03 -10.61
N ALA A 52 13.21 15.90 -11.24
CA ALA A 52 11.83 15.48 -11.48
C ALA A 52 11.14 15.07 -10.17
N LEU A 53 11.76 14.21 -9.37
CA LEU A 53 11.21 13.77 -8.08
C LEU A 53 11.14 14.94 -7.10
N HIS A 54 12.16 15.80 -7.07
CA HIS A 54 12.17 16.99 -6.24
C HIS A 54 10.95 17.89 -6.52
N TYR A 55 10.59 18.07 -7.80
CA TYR A 55 9.43 18.87 -8.18
C TYR A 55 8.13 18.33 -7.55
N PHE A 56 7.90 17.02 -7.55
CA PHE A 56 6.71 16.41 -6.93
C PHE A 56 6.77 16.38 -5.39
N LEU A 57 7.95 16.32 -4.78
CA LEU A 57 8.09 16.44 -3.33
C LEU A 57 7.85 17.88 -2.85
N GLN A 58 8.26 18.87 -3.64
CA GLN A 58 8.13 20.27 -3.26
C GLN A 58 6.69 20.80 -3.44
N ASN A 59 6.00 20.38 -4.50
CA ASN A 59 4.72 20.96 -4.90
C ASN A 59 3.53 20.07 -4.56
N ASN A 60 2.39 20.69 -4.26
CA ASN A 60 1.12 19.98 -4.08
C ASN A 60 0.41 19.88 -5.43
N ILE A 61 0.76 18.85 -6.21
CA ILE A 61 0.19 18.62 -7.55
C ILE A 61 -1.16 17.91 -7.45
N SER A 62 -2.16 18.48 -8.10
CA SER A 62 -3.51 17.94 -8.28
C SER A 62 -3.73 17.45 -9.71
N ILE A 63 -4.84 16.75 -9.95
CA ILE A 63 -5.21 16.33 -11.32
C ILE A 63 -5.46 17.51 -12.26
N ASP A 64 -5.98 18.62 -11.74
CA ASP A 64 -6.24 19.82 -12.54
C ASP A 64 -4.93 20.46 -13.02
N ASP A 65 -3.86 20.38 -12.24
CA ASP A 65 -2.54 20.88 -12.65
C ASP A 65 -2.00 20.10 -13.86
N PHE A 66 -2.19 18.77 -13.87
CA PHE A 66 -1.83 17.93 -15.02
C PHE A 66 -2.60 18.31 -16.29
N HIS A 67 -3.83 18.81 -16.16
CA HIS A 67 -4.61 19.29 -17.31
C HIS A 67 -4.22 20.70 -17.77
N GLN A 68 -3.59 21.48 -16.91
CA GLN A 68 -3.24 22.88 -17.17
C GLN A 68 -1.80 23.07 -17.68
N ASP A 69 -0.86 22.20 -17.29
CA ASP A 69 0.54 22.27 -17.68
C ASP A 69 1.11 20.92 -18.12
N ASP A 70 1.26 20.76 -19.44
CA ASP A 70 1.84 19.57 -20.08
C ASP A 70 3.26 19.26 -19.56
N LYS A 71 4.01 20.25 -19.05
CA LYS A 71 5.34 20.02 -18.48
C LYS A 71 5.31 19.17 -17.22
N ILE A 72 4.19 19.16 -16.49
CA ILE A 72 4.02 18.29 -15.32
C ILE A 72 3.97 16.83 -15.79
N LEU A 73 3.26 16.56 -16.89
CA LEU A 73 3.25 15.24 -17.50
C LEU A 73 4.63 14.85 -18.03
N GLU A 74 5.35 15.75 -18.72
CA GLU A 74 6.72 15.50 -19.17
C GLU A 74 7.64 15.10 -18.00
N ARG A 75 7.59 15.84 -16.89
CA ARG A 75 8.33 15.50 -15.66
C ARG A 75 7.92 14.14 -15.10
N PHE A 76 6.62 13.87 -15.03
CA PHE A 76 6.11 12.59 -14.55
C PHE A 76 6.62 11.43 -15.40
N THR A 77 6.60 11.57 -16.73
CA THR A 77 7.08 10.53 -17.65
C THR A 77 8.59 10.32 -17.63
N SER A 78 9.35 11.28 -17.08
CA SER A 78 10.78 11.11 -16.85
C SER A 78 11.12 10.34 -15.57
N LEU A 79 10.12 10.06 -14.71
CA LEU A 79 10.33 9.29 -13.49
C LEU A 79 10.24 7.80 -13.76
N ASP A 80 11.19 7.06 -13.18
CA ASP A 80 11.16 5.61 -13.12
C ASP A 80 11.62 5.06 -11.74
N ASP A 81 11.72 3.74 -11.62
CA ASP A 81 12.13 3.10 -10.39
C ASP A 81 13.55 3.48 -9.95
N TYR A 82 14.46 3.81 -10.88
CA TYR A 82 15.82 4.22 -10.55
C TYR A 82 15.85 5.55 -9.83
N ASP A 83 14.93 6.46 -10.15
CA ASP A 83 14.80 7.73 -9.46
C ASP A 83 14.44 7.56 -7.99
N ILE A 84 13.46 6.68 -7.73
CA ILE A 84 13.04 6.32 -6.37
C ILE A 84 14.19 5.63 -5.62
N TRP A 85 14.83 4.63 -6.25
CA TRP A 85 15.94 3.91 -5.63
C TRP A 85 17.18 4.76 -5.40
N ASN A 86 17.46 5.72 -6.29
CA ASN A 86 18.52 6.70 -6.09
C ASN A 86 18.22 7.58 -4.88
N GLY A 87 16.99 8.08 -4.76
CA GLY A 87 16.51 8.78 -3.57
C GLY A 87 16.72 7.94 -2.31
N ILE A 88 16.20 6.71 -2.26
CA ILE A 88 16.35 5.79 -1.12
C ILE A 88 17.82 5.61 -0.72
N LYS A 89 18.72 5.33 -1.68
CA LYS A 89 20.15 5.13 -1.39
C LYS A 89 20.81 6.36 -0.77
N THR A 90 20.46 7.55 -1.25
CA THR A 90 20.97 8.81 -0.72
C THR A 90 20.40 9.09 0.67
N TRP A 91 19.09 8.85 0.86
CA TRP A 91 18.37 9.14 2.09
C TRP A 91 18.77 8.26 3.28
N CYS A 92 19.40 7.10 3.05
CA CYS A 92 19.97 6.27 4.12
C CYS A 92 20.97 7.03 5.03
N ARG A 93 21.60 8.10 4.53
CA ARG A 93 22.57 8.92 5.29
C ARG A 93 22.01 10.28 5.71
N HIS A 94 20.72 10.51 5.50
CA HIS A 94 20.09 11.79 5.81
C HIS A 94 20.05 12.02 7.34
N PRO A 95 20.24 13.26 7.83
CA PRO A 95 20.22 13.55 9.27
C PRO A 95 18.87 13.26 9.95
N ASP A 96 17.77 13.36 9.19
CA ASP A 96 16.43 12.99 9.69
C ASP A 96 16.38 11.48 10.01
N ARG A 97 16.10 11.17 11.27
CA ARG A 97 16.13 9.80 11.80
C ARG A 97 15.07 8.90 11.16
N ILE A 98 13.87 9.44 10.87
CA ILE A 98 12.77 8.67 10.29
C ILE A 98 13.05 8.36 8.83
N LEU A 99 13.42 9.38 8.05
CA LEU A 99 13.74 9.23 6.64
C LEU A 99 14.90 8.25 6.43
N SER A 100 15.99 8.42 7.18
CA SER A 100 17.17 7.53 7.08
C SER A 100 16.86 6.11 7.53
N PHE A 101 16.08 5.93 8.60
CA PHE A 101 15.65 4.60 9.05
C PHE A 101 14.78 3.89 8.01
N LEU A 102 13.74 4.56 7.50
CA LEU A 102 12.87 3.99 6.46
C LEU A 102 13.67 3.65 5.19
N ALA A 103 14.57 4.54 4.78
CA ALA A 103 15.41 4.32 3.61
C ALA A 103 16.37 3.14 3.79
N ASP A 104 17.09 3.04 4.91
CA ASP A 104 17.95 1.88 5.21
C ASP A 104 17.12 0.60 5.29
N ALA A 105 15.96 0.65 5.94
CA ALA A 105 15.09 -0.51 6.07
C ALA A 105 14.58 -1.01 4.71
N MET A 106 14.23 -0.11 3.79
CA MET A 106 13.86 -0.46 2.42
C MET A 106 15.05 -1.03 1.64
N LEU A 107 16.21 -0.38 1.69
CA LEU A 107 17.42 -0.79 0.97
C LEU A 107 17.95 -2.15 1.43
N GLN A 108 17.93 -2.41 2.74
CA GLN A 108 18.41 -3.65 3.36
C GLN A 108 17.30 -4.71 3.49
N ARG A 109 16.10 -4.45 2.94
CA ARG A 109 14.94 -5.34 3.03
C ARG A 109 14.56 -5.72 4.47
N LYS A 110 14.80 -4.82 5.43
CA LYS A 110 14.37 -4.92 6.83
C LYS A 110 12.92 -4.45 6.96
N LEU A 111 12.01 -5.22 6.35
CA LEU A 111 10.60 -4.86 6.32
C LEU A 111 9.94 -4.94 7.70
N PHE A 112 8.98 -4.05 7.95
CA PHE A 112 8.20 -4.00 9.17
C PHE A 112 7.51 -5.34 9.46
N LYS A 113 7.33 -5.63 10.75
CA LYS A 113 6.45 -6.71 11.22
C LYS A 113 5.02 -6.32 10.89
N VAL A 114 4.26 -7.27 10.36
CA VAL A 114 2.84 -7.08 10.01
C VAL A 114 1.99 -8.09 10.74
N ILE A 115 1.01 -7.59 11.48
CA ILE A 115 -0.05 -8.40 12.10
C ILE A 115 -1.32 -8.14 11.31
N ILE A 116 -1.97 -9.21 10.85
CA ILE A 116 -3.24 -9.14 10.11
C ILE A 116 -4.31 -9.89 10.91
N SER A 117 -5.44 -9.24 11.15
CA SER A 117 -6.56 -9.77 11.92
C SER A 117 -7.90 -9.58 11.19
N ALA A 118 -8.87 -10.44 11.49
CA ALA A 118 -10.23 -10.27 10.96
C ALA A 118 -11.01 -9.14 11.67
N LYS A 119 -10.60 -8.78 12.89
CA LYS A 119 -11.18 -7.70 13.70
C LYS A 119 -10.21 -6.53 13.81
N PRO A 120 -10.70 -5.29 14.02
CA PRO A 120 -9.85 -4.16 14.34
C PRO A 120 -8.92 -4.47 15.54
N PRO A 121 -7.65 -4.03 15.51
CA PRO A 121 -6.77 -4.11 16.67
C PRO A 121 -7.35 -3.33 17.85
N GLU A 122 -7.12 -3.83 19.07
CA GLU A 122 -7.55 -3.16 20.30
C GLU A 122 -6.76 -1.86 20.51
N MET A 123 -7.41 -0.82 21.04
CA MET A 123 -6.75 0.48 21.25
C MET A 123 -5.57 0.39 22.22
N GLU A 124 -5.69 -0.40 23.29
CA GLU A 124 -4.62 -0.61 24.26
C GLU A 124 -3.37 -1.22 23.60
N PHE A 125 -3.57 -2.17 22.70
CA PHE A 125 -2.49 -2.78 21.91
C PHE A 125 -1.79 -1.76 21.00
N LEU A 126 -2.56 -0.89 20.33
CA LEU A 126 -2.01 0.16 19.47
C LEU A 126 -1.24 1.23 20.27
N LEU A 127 -1.77 1.62 21.43
CA LEU A 127 -1.10 2.56 22.34
C LEU A 127 0.22 1.99 22.85
N GLY A 128 0.24 0.71 23.26
CA GLY A 128 1.48 0.04 23.67
C GLY A 128 2.55 0.02 22.58
N ILE A 129 2.17 -0.26 21.33
CA ILE A 129 3.12 -0.18 20.20
C ILE A 129 3.60 1.26 20.00
N SER A 130 2.69 2.24 20.04
CA SER A 130 3.02 3.66 19.88
C SER A 130 4.06 4.12 20.90
N GLU A 131 3.86 3.79 22.18
CA GLU A 131 4.80 4.13 23.26
C GLU A 131 6.16 3.48 23.06
N LEU A 132 6.21 2.20 22.68
CA LEU A 132 7.47 1.51 22.39
C LEU A 132 8.21 2.14 21.20
N VAL A 133 7.48 2.54 20.15
CA VAL A 133 8.04 3.23 18.99
C VAL A 133 8.63 4.59 19.40
N GLN A 134 7.88 5.41 20.14
CA GLN A 134 8.35 6.70 20.63
C GLN A 134 9.64 6.55 21.45
N ASN A 135 9.65 5.60 22.39
CA ASN A 135 10.79 5.39 23.27
C ASN A 135 12.02 4.84 22.53
N TYR A 136 11.84 3.87 21.63
CA TYR A 136 12.96 3.27 20.89
C TYR A 136 13.58 4.24 19.88
N PHE A 137 12.73 4.99 19.15
CA PHE A 137 13.19 5.92 18.13
C PHE A 137 13.44 7.33 18.67
N ASN A 138 13.07 7.63 19.91
CA ASN A 138 13.14 8.96 20.52
C ASN A 138 12.51 10.02 19.60
N ILE A 139 11.26 9.79 19.22
CA ILE A 139 10.46 10.64 18.34
C ILE A 139 9.18 11.11 19.05
N PRO A 140 8.64 12.29 18.70
CA PRO A 140 7.36 12.74 19.24
C PRO A 140 6.20 11.88 18.72
N GLU A 141 5.08 11.90 19.43
CA GLU A 141 3.85 11.16 19.11
C GLU A 141 3.38 11.40 17.66
N GLU A 142 3.46 12.65 17.19
CA GLU A 142 3.05 13.06 15.84
C GLU A 142 3.82 12.37 14.71
N GLU A 143 5.03 11.91 15.01
CA GLU A 143 5.91 11.22 14.06
C GLU A 143 5.75 9.69 14.08
N VAL A 144 5.04 9.14 15.08
CA VAL A 144 4.78 7.70 15.17
C VAL A 144 4.06 7.17 13.93
N LYS A 145 3.23 7.99 13.28
CA LYS A 145 2.49 7.66 12.05
C LYS A 145 3.39 7.11 10.91
N TYR A 146 4.68 7.43 10.94
CA TYR A 146 5.67 6.95 9.97
C TYR A 146 6.16 5.52 10.24
N LEU A 147 6.14 5.12 11.49
CA LEU A 147 6.72 3.85 11.94
C LEU A 147 5.64 2.87 12.36
N MET A 148 4.53 3.31 12.94
CA MET A 148 3.35 2.48 13.20
C MET A 148 2.23 2.82 12.23
N ILE A 149 1.82 1.85 11.41
CA ILE A 149 0.87 2.04 10.33
C ILE A 149 -0.28 1.07 10.52
N THR A 150 -1.50 1.60 10.64
CA THR A 150 -2.72 0.80 10.70
C THR A 150 -3.54 0.99 9.43
N GLY A 151 -4.28 -0.04 9.04
CA GLY A 151 -5.12 0.04 7.86
C GLY A 151 -6.03 -1.15 7.69
N LYS A 152 -6.75 -1.16 6.57
CA LYS A 152 -7.64 -2.25 6.18
C LYS A 152 -7.30 -2.69 4.77
N ILE A 153 -7.35 -4.00 4.56
CA ILE A 153 -7.33 -4.61 3.23
C ILE A 153 -8.67 -5.28 3.00
N SER A 154 -9.20 -5.13 1.79
CA SER A 154 -10.42 -5.82 1.41
C SER A 154 -10.29 -6.38 0.00
N ASN A 155 -10.91 -7.53 -0.23
CA ASN A 155 -10.97 -8.13 -1.55
C ASN A 155 -12.37 -8.67 -1.82
N ASN A 156 -12.88 -8.30 -3.00
CA ASN A 156 -14.09 -8.85 -3.59
C ASN A 156 -13.64 -9.69 -4.79
N ALA A 157 -13.68 -11.01 -4.67
CA ALA A 157 -13.20 -11.89 -5.75
C ALA A 157 -14.12 -11.89 -6.97
N TYR A 158 -15.40 -11.58 -6.76
CA TYR A 158 -16.41 -11.38 -7.79
C TYR A 158 -17.36 -10.27 -7.35
N GLU A 159 -17.75 -9.39 -8.28
CA GLU A 159 -18.74 -8.34 -8.05
C GLU A 159 -19.76 -8.39 -9.18
N ALA A 160 -20.97 -8.86 -8.86
CA ALA A 160 -22.04 -9.00 -9.84
C ALA A 160 -22.54 -7.63 -10.37
N SER A 161 -22.35 -6.55 -9.60
CA SER A 161 -22.66 -5.19 -10.04
C SER A 161 -21.50 -4.58 -10.82
N GLY A 162 -21.64 -4.50 -12.15
CA GLY A 162 -20.71 -3.76 -13.04
C GLY A 162 -19.57 -4.59 -13.65
N ALA A 163 -19.32 -5.81 -13.15
CA ALA A 163 -18.31 -6.73 -13.69
C ALA A 163 -18.82 -8.18 -13.79
N ALA A 164 -20.13 -8.34 -14.07
CA ALA A 164 -20.76 -9.64 -14.27
C ALA A 164 -20.15 -10.39 -15.46
N ILE A 165 -20.05 -11.71 -15.35
CA ILE A 165 -19.66 -12.57 -16.46
C ILE A 165 -20.91 -13.31 -16.94
N ASP A 166 -21.38 -12.94 -18.12
CA ASP A 166 -22.55 -13.53 -18.75
C ASP A 166 -22.21 -14.83 -19.50
N VAL A 167 -23.11 -15.80 -19.44
CA VAL A 167 -23.00 -17.11 -20.10
C VAL A 167 -24.18 -17.31 -21.05
N LEU A 168 -23.90 -17.48 -22.34
CA LEU A 168 -24.89 -17.89 -23.33
C LEU A 168 -25.15 -19.39 -23.23
N THR A 169 -26.38 -19.75 -22.87
CA THR A 169 -26.82 -21.15 -22.75
C THR A 169 -27.14 -21.76 -24.12
N LYS A 170 -27.18 -23.09 -24.19
CA LYS A 170 -27.59 -23.81 -25.41
C LYS A 170 -29.04 -23.53 -25.83
N SER A 171 -29.89 -23.07 -24.92
CA SER A 171 -31.27 -22.66 -25.22
C SER A 171 -31.38 -21.22 -25.71
N GLY A 172 -30.25 -20.51 -25.86
CA GLY A 172 -30.20 -19.13 -26.35
C GLY A 172 -30.40 -18.06 -25.27
N HIS A 173 -30.62 -18.43 -24.02
CA HIS A 173 -30.75 -17.49 -22.90
C HIS A 173 -29.37 -17.08 -22.39
N ILE A 174 -29.24 -15.81 -22.01
CA ILE A 174 -28.06 -15.26 -21.33
C ILE A 174 -28.36 -15.25 -19.83
N ILE A 175 -27.45 -15.80 -19.04
CA ILE A 175 -27.55 -15.85 -17.58
C ILE A 175 -26.20 -15.50 -16.94
N ASP A 176 -26.23 -14.91 -15.75
CA ASP A 176 -25.01 -14.61 -14.99
C ASP A 176 -24.32 -15.89 -14.54
N VAL A 177 -22.98 -15.89 -14.51
CA VAL A 177 -22.19 -17.07 -14.11
C VAL A 177 -22.51 -17.58 -12.70
N ALA A 178 -22.90 -16.71 -11.76
CA ALA A 178 -23.31 -17.07 -10.41
C ALA A 178 -24.70 -17.71 -10.35
N GLU A 179 -25.52 -17.53 -11.39
CA GLU A 179 -26.78 -18.25 -11.60
C GLU A 179 -26.59 -19.53 -12.43
N ALA A 180 -25.66 -19.51 -13.40
CA ALA A 180 -25.33 -20.62 -14.28
C ALA A 180 -24.56 -21.75 -13.59
N SER A 181 -23.90 -21.46 -12.47
CA SER A 181 -23.08 -22.42 -11.73
C SER A 181 -23.90 -23.15 -10.66
N ASP A 182 -24.08 -24.46 -10.83
CA ASP A 182 -24.72 -25.34 -9.83
C ASP A 182 -23.94 -25.46 -8.51
N LEU A 183 -22.71 -24.94 -8.43
CA LEU A 183 -21.86 -25.00 -7.25
C LEU A 183 -21.97 -23.72 -6.39
N PRO A 184 -22.23 -23.83 -5.07
CA PRO A 184 -22.39 -22.69 -4.15
C PRO A 184 -21.13 -21.81 -3.98
N ASN A 185 -20.01 -22.18 -4.59
CA ASN A 185 -18.71 -21.52 -4.45
C ASN A 185 -18.69 -20.10 -5.03
N ILE A 186 -19.33 -19.84 -6.17
CA ILE A 186 -19.27 -18.52 -6.83
C ILE A 186 -20.02 -17.45 -6.01
N ARG A 187 -21.17 -17.82 -5.41
CA ARG A 187 -21.89 -16.93 -4.49
C ARG A 187 -21.04 -16.59 -3.25
N ALA A 188 -20.32 -17.56 -2.70
CA ALA A 188 -19.40 -17.33 -1.58
C ALA A 188 -18.18 -16.47 -1.97
N LEU A 189 -17.78 -16.44 -3.25
CA LEU A 189 -16.72 -15.55 -3.77
C LEU A 189 -17.15 -14.08 -3.86
N SER A 190 -18.45 -13.81 -3.79
CA SER A 190 -19.01 -12.45 -3.85
C SER A 190 -18.96 -11.72 -2.50
N ASN A 191 -18.69 -12.45 -1.41
CA ASN A 191 -18.61 -11.86 -0.08
C ASN A 191 -17.31 -11.06 0.08
N LYS A 192 -17.45 -9.78 0.41
CA LYS A 192 -16.32 -8.91 0.77
C LYS A 192 -15.61 -9.46 2.00
N VAL A 193 -14.35 -9.82 1.84
CA VAL A 193 -13.49 -10.20 2.98
C VAL A 193 -12.66 -8.97 3.34
N GLU A 194 -12.90 -8.42 4.53
CA GLU A 194 -12.12 -7.35 5.11
C GLU A 194 -11.16 -7.92 6.18
N LYS A 195 -9.93 -7.41 6.19
CA LYS A 195 -8.96 -7.67 7.26
C LYS A 195 -8.31 -6.35 7.66
N TYR A 196 -7.90 -6.28 8.91
CA TYR A 196 -7.22 -5.16 9.50
C TYR A 196 -5.74 -5.51 9.61
N TYR A 197 -4.87 -4.53 9.47
CA TYR A 197 -3.44 -4.73 9.69
C TYR A 197 -2.83 -3.63 10.56
N VAL A 198 -1.77 -4.01 11.25
CA VAL A 198 -0.82 -3.08 11.87
C VAL A 198 0.60 -3.46 11.44
N CYS A 199 1.35 -2.48 10.97
CA CYS A 199 2.75 -2.59 10.57
C CYS A 199 3.61 -1.75 11.51
N TYR A 200 4.72 -2.30 11.99
CA TYR A 200 5.66 -1.58 12.86
C TYR A 200 7.09 -2.17 12.78
N PRO A 201 8.14 -1.42 13.19
CA PRO A 201 9.53 -1.89 13.13
C PRO A 201 9.72 -3.16 13.96
N LYS A 202 10.56 -4.08 13.46
CA LYS A 202 10.78 -5.39 14.12
C LYS A 202 11.55 -5.28 15.44
N GLU A 203 12.26 -4.18 15.61
CA GLU A 203 12.98 -3.78 16.81
C GLU A 203 12.03 -3.60 18.00
N ILE A 204 10.75 -3.30 17.72
CA ILE A 204 9.71 -3.19 18.73
C ILE A 204 9.24 -4.60 19.10
N THR A 205 9.64 -5.03 20.29
CA THR A 205 9.20 -6.30 20.87
C THR A 205 7.95 -6.04 21.69
N VAL A 206 6.81 -6.50 21.17
CA VAL A 206 5.47 -6.43 21.77
C VAL A 206 5.14 -7.77 22.38
#